data_AF-A0A0D2J8H4-F1
#
_entry.id   AF-A0A0D2J8H4-F1
#
_cell.length_a   1.000
_cell.length_b   1.000
_cell.length_c   1.000
_cell.angle_alpha   90.00
_cell.angle_beta   90.00
_cell.angle_gamma   90.00
#
_symmetry.space_group_name_H-M   'P 1'
#
loop_
_entity.id
_entity.type
_entity.pdbx_description
1 polymer ?
#
loop_
_entity_poly.entity_id
_entity_poly.type
_entity_poly.pdbx_seq_one_letter_code
_entity_poly.pdbx_strand_id
1 'polypeptide(L)'
;MVFGEEVRAALLGALAAPLLELAPPPQRAAWFAARLPSLARLAKAGAQEGAAVAAAAERGALCTKWAAYRLLEVMYRTLSRQELNAALEAAAGQLPRKNADVMAQATRDARGLAAQNAVCEAAARRVRCAAFSCVATLVRCTQATPKFYAVAIDSKDDRLWAGLVDPALPTDFDVAPAYAGEAARGAARARLERARAALQP
;
A
#
# COMPACT_ATOMS: atom_id res chain seq x y z
N MET A 1 -23.86 2.26 11.79
CA MET A 1 -23.19 2.29 10.47
C MET A 1 -21.78 2.83 10.65
N VAL A 2 -20.77 1.98 10.52
CA VAL A 2 -19.34 2.33 10.67
C VAL A 2 -18.68 2.28 9.30
N PHE A 3 -18.96 3.27 8.44
CA PHE A 3 -18.37 3.37 7.09
C PHE A 3 -17.19 4.36 7.02
N GLY A 4 -16.96 5.16 8.07
CA GLY A 4 -16.03 6.29 8.02
C GLY A 4 -14.57 5.89 7.79
N GLU A 5 -14.08 4.85 8.45
CA GLU A 5 -12.66 4.49 8.41
C GLU A 5 -12.27 3.65 7.19
N GLU A 6 -13.14 2.72 6.77
CA GLU A 6 -12.95 1.96 5.53
C GLU A 6 -12.98 2.87 4.30
N VAL A 7 -13.94 3.81 4.24
CA VAL A 7 -14.01 4.82 3.17
C VAL A 7 -12.78 5.73 3.21
N ARG A 8 -12.33 6.16 4.39
CA ARG A 8 -11.11 6.98 4.52
C ARG A 8 -9.87 6.24 4.03
N ALA A 9 -9.71 4.96 4.38
CA ALA A 9 -8.60 4.16 3.88
C ALA A 9 -8.69 3.93 2.37
N ALA A 10 -9.88 3.68 1.83
CA ALA A 10 -10.11 3.57 0.39
C ALA A 10 -9.77 4.88 -0.34
N LEU A 11 -10.14 6.05 0.21
CA LEU A 11 -9.79 7.36 -0.35
C LEU A 11 -8.28 7.60 -0.32
N LEU A 12 -7.60 7.26 0.77
CA LEU A 12 -6.13 7.38 0.85
C LEU A 12 -5.42 6.44 -0.14
N GLY A 13 -5.90 5.21 -0.30
CA GLY A 13 -5.31 4.23 -1.21
C GLY A 13 -5.63 4.48 -2.69
N ALA A 14 -6.86 4.89 -3.02
CA ALA A 14 -7.35 5.00 -4.39
C ALA A 14 -7.19 6.42 -4.99
N LEU A 15 -7.11 7.46 -4.16
CA LEU A 15 -6.97 8.84 -4.64
C LEU A 15 -5.61 9.44 -4.30
N ALA A 16 -5.16 9.35 -3.04
CA ALA A 16 -3.93 10.04 -2.65
C ALA A 16 -2.68 9.43 -3.31
N ALA A 17 -2.61 8.09 -3.44
CA ALA A 17 -1.49 7.44 -4.11
C ALA A 17 -1.34 7.85 -5.59
N PRO A 18 -2.37 7.76 -6.46
CA PRO A 18 -2.27 8.23 -7.84
C PRO A 18 -1.95 9.72 -7.97
N LEU A 19 -2.53 10.57 -7.11
CA LEU A 19 -2.25 12.00 -7.12
C LEU A 19 -0.79 12.30 -6.76
N LEU A 20 -0.21 11.58 -5.80
CA LEU A 20 1.21 11.70 -5.46
C LEU A 20 2.12 11.24 -6.60
N GLU A 21 1.70 10.24 -7.38
CA GLU A 21 2.47 9.80 -8.55
C GLU A 21 2.55 10.85 -9.66
N LEU A 22 1.45 11.59 -9.85
CA LEU A 22 1.33 12.69 -10.82
C LEU A 22 1.92 14.02 -10.31
N ALA A 23 2.11 14.17 -9.00
CA ALA A 23 2.60 15.41 -8.41
C ALA A 23 4.06 15.71 -8.83
N PRO A 24 4.41 16.98 -9.13
CA PRO A 24 5.78 17.40 -9.37
C PRO A 24 6.77 16.93 -8.29
N PRO A 25 8.00 16.50 -8.65
CA PRO A 25 8.98 15.98 -7.69
C PRO A 25 9.22 16.84 -6.44
N PRO A 26 9.39 18.19 -6.51
CA PRO A 26 9.64 18.99 -5.31
C PRO A 26 8.44 19.01 -4.35
N GLN A 27 7.22 19.00 -4.88
CA GLN A 27 5.99 18.99 -4.07
C GLN A 27 5.80 17.64 -3.38
N ARG A 28 6.15 16.56 -4.09
CA ARG A 28 6.19 15.20 -3.55
C ARG A 28 7.20 15.09 -2.40
N ALA A 29 8.42 15.56 -2.61
CA ALA A 29 9.47 15.51 -1.60
C ALA A 29 9.10 16.32 -0.34
N ALA A 30 8.56 17.52 -0.52
CA ALA A 30 8.07 18.36 0.59
C ALA A 30 6.92 17.70 1.36
N TRP A 31 5.94 17.13 0.64
CA TRP A 31 4.84 16.39 1.25
C TRP A 31 5.35 15.19 2.05
N PHE A 32 6.30 14.44 1.50
CA PHE A 32 6.88 13.28 2.16
C PHE A 32 7.63 13.66 3.43
N ALA A 33 8.49 14.66 3.38
CA ALA A 33 9.21 15.16 4.57
C ALA A 33 8.24 15.53 5.70
N ALA A 34 7.14 16.22 5.36
CA ALA A 34 6.13 16.65 6.33
C ALA A 34 5.28 15.50 6.89
N ARG A 35 5.00 14.47 6.08
CA ARG A 35 4.07 13.38 6.46
C ARG A 35 4.75 12.12 6.96
N LEU A 36 6.02 11.91 6.65
CA LEU A 36 6.78 10.72 7.01
C LEU A 36 6.69 10.38 8.51
N PRO A 37 6.89 11.31 9.47
CA PRO A 37 6.79 10.99 10.90
C PRO A 37 5.41 10.45 11.29
N SER A 38 4.35 11.03 10.74
CA SER A 38 2.98 10.57 10.97
C SER A 38 2.72 9.21 10.34
N LEU A 39 3.16 8.99 9.10
CA LEU A 39 3.00 7.70 8.40
C LEU A 39 3.77 6.59 9.11
N ALA A 40 5.00 6.86 9.56
CA ALA A 40 5.81 5.90 10.32
C ALA A 40 5.15 5.56 11.66
N ARG A 41 4.56 6.53 12.37
CA ARG A 41 3.79 6.28 13.60
C ARG A 41 2.56 5.42 13.34
N LEU A 42 1.80 5.70 12.26
CA LEU A 42 0.64 4.90 11.89
C LEU A 42 1.02 3.47 11.48
N ALA A 43 2.14 3.28 10.78
CA ALA A 43 2.68 1.97 10.46
C ALA A 43 3.15 1.20 11.70
N LYS A 44 3.54 1.88 12.78
CA LYS A 44 3.91 1.27 14.07
C LYS A 44 2.72 1.04 15.00
N ALA A 45 1.58 1.68 14.76
CA ALA A 45 0.40 1.48 15.59
C ALA A 45 -0.05 0.02 15.48
N GLY A 46 0.01 -0.70 16.60
CA GLY A 46 -0.58 -2.04 16.71
C GLY A 46 -2.11 -1.94 16.82
N ALA A 47 -2.81 -2.99 16.38
CA ALA A 47 -4.09 -3.30 17.01
C ALA A 47 -3.75 -3.59 18.49
N GLN A 48 -4.31 -2.84 19.43
CA GLN A 48 -3.91 -2.93 20.85
C GLN A 48 -3.88 -4.40 21.30
N GLU A 49 -2.71 -4.86 21.74
CA GLU A 49 -2.54 -6.22 22.26
C GLU A 49 -3.13 -6.30 23.67
N GLY A 50 -3.98 -7.29 23.93
CA GLY A 50 -4.40 -7.66 25.30
C GLY A 50 -5.85 -7.33 25.70
N ALA A 51 -6.64 -6.69 24.84
CA ALA A 51 -8.09 -6.52 25.07
C ALA A 51 -8.87 -7.00 23.83
N ALA A 52 -10.04 -7.60 24.02
CA ALA A 52 -10.93 -7.95 22.91
C ALA A 52 -11.35 -6.67 22.18
N VAL A 53 -10.67 -6.34 21.09
CA VAL A 53 -11.02 -5.19 20.26
C VAL A 53 -12.24 -5.56 19.45
N ALA A 54 -13.27 -4.71 19.48
CA ALA A 54 -14.42 -4.88 18.61
C ALA A 54 -13.96 -4.96 17.14
N ALA A 55 -14.46 -5.95 16.39
CA ALA A 55 -14.02 -6.20 15.02
C ALA A 55 -14.00 -4.95 14.13
N ALA A 56 -14.95 -4.02 14.32
CA ALA A 56 -14.97 -2.74 13.61
C ALA A 56 -13.76 -1.85 13.91
N ALA A 57 -13.36 -1.73 15.16
CA ALA A 57 -12.22 -0.92 15.58
C ALA A 57 -10.89 -1.55 15.13
N GLU A 58 -10.78 -2.88 15.20
CA GLU A 58 -9.61 -3.58 14.67
C GLU A 58 -9.48 -3.37 13.16
N ARG A 59 -10.58 -3.53 12.42
CA ARG A 59 -10.60 -3.33 10.98
C ARG A 59 -10.20 -1.91 10.60
N GLY A 60 -10.69 -0.91 11.34
CA GLY A 60 -10.31 0.50 11.19
C GLY A 60 -8.80 0.74 11.36
N ALA A 61 -8.20 0.14 12.39
CA ALA A 61 -6.77 0.20 12.64
C ALA A 61 -5.97 -0.46 11.51
N LEU A 62 -6.38 -1.65 11.05
CA LEU A 62 -5.76 -2.36 9.93
C LEU A 62 -5.85 -1.55 8.63
N CYS A 63 -7.02 -0.97 8.34
CA CYS A 63 -7.23 -0.11 7.18
C CYS A 63 -6.32 1.13 7.20
N THR A 64 -6.14 1.77 8.35
CA THR A 64 -5.24 2.91 8.52
C THR A 64 -3.78 2.51 8.31
N LYS A 65 -3.38 1.37 8.89
CA LYS A 65 -2.03 0.80 8.74
C LYS A 65 -1.72 0.45 7.28
N TRP A 66 -2.68 -0.16 6.58
CA TRP A 66 -2.59 -0.45 5.14
C TRP A 66 -2.38 0.81 4.32
N ALA A 67 -3.18 1.86 4.56
CA ALA A 67 -3.05 3.13 3.85
C ALA A 67 -1.68 3.80 4.09
N ALA A 68 -1.17 3.73 5.32
CA ALA A 68 0.17 4.24 5.64
C ALA A 68 1.26 3.53 4.83
N TYR A 69 1.24 2.19 4.76
CA TYR A 69 2.20 1.43 3.96
C TYR A 69 2.11 1.73 2.47
N ARG A 70 0.89 1.88 1.92
CA ARG A 70 0.71 2.24 0.51
C ARG A 70 1.29 3.62 0.17
N LEU A 71 1.07 4.61 1.03
CA LEU A 71 1.64 5.94 0.83
C LEU A 71 3.17 5.92 0.96
N LEU A 72 3.71 5.21 1.95
CA LEU A 72 5.15 5.02 2.10
C LEU A 72 5.76 4.35 0.86
N GLU A 73 5.16 3.26 0.37
CA GLU A 73 5.58 2.54 -0.84
C GLU A 73 5.64 3.47 -2.07
N VAL A 74 4.58 4.25 -2.32
CA VAL A 74 4.54 5.20 -3.44
C VAL A 74 5.66 6.23 -3.34
N MET A 75 5.90 6.77 -2.15
CA MET A 75 6.95 7.77 -1.95
C MET A 75 8.35 7.17 -2.11
N TYR A 76 8.62 5.99 -1.55
CA TYR A 76 9.88 5.29 -1.75
C TYR A 76 10.11 4.90 -3.20
N ARG A 77 9.06 4.60 -3.96
CA ARG A 77 9.16 4.22 -5.37
C ARG A 77 9.45 5.40 -6.28
N THR A 78 8.88 6.56 -5.96
CA THR A 78 8.81 7.68 -6.90
C THR A 78 9.79 8.82 -6.64
N LEU A 79 10.29 8.95 -5.40
CA LEU A 79 11.38 9.86 -5.13
C LEU A 79 12.70 9.25 -5.60
N SER A 80 13.55 10.07 -6.20
CA SER A 80 14.94 9.71 -6.41
C SER A 80 15.65 9.49 -5.07
N ARG A 81 16.79 8.78 -5.10
CA ARG A 81 17.60 8.55 -3.90
C ARG A 81 18.01 9.86 -3.22
N GLN A 82 18.32 10.90 -3.99
CA GLN A 82 18.71 12.21 -3.48
C GLN A 82 17.55 12.90 -2.76
N GLU A 83 16.37 12.94 -3.39
CA GLU A 83 15.16 13.53 -2.78
C GLU A 83 14.73 12.78 -1.53
N LEU A 84 14.84 11.45 -1.55
CA LEU A 84 14.53 10.61 -0.40
C LEU A 84 15.45 10.93 0.78
N ASN A 85 16.76 11.02 0.54
CA ASN A 85 17.73 11.37 1.59
C ASN A 85 17.46 12.77 2.16
N ALA A 86 17.19 13.76 1.29
CA ALA A 86 16.86 15.12 1.72
C ALA A 86 15.58 15.17 2.56
N ALA A 87 14.53 14.45 2.15
CA ALA A 87 13.29 14.37 2.90
C ALA A 87 13.48 13.68 4.27
N LEU A 88 14.33 12.67 4.34
CA LEU A 88 14.67 11.98 5.60
C LEU A 88 15.52 12.84 6.53
N GLU A 89 16.41 13.66 5.99
CA GLU A 89 17.18 14.65 6.74
C GLU A 89 16.28 15.73 7.33
N ALA A 90 15.34 16.26 6.54
CA ALA A 90 14.33 17.20 7.01
C ALA A 90 13.46 16.62 8.15
N ALA A 91 13.24 15.30 8.14
CA ALA A 91 12.47 14.59 9.17
C ALA A 91 13.31 14.10 10.38
N ALA A 92 14.64 14.29 10.39
CA ALA A 92 15.55 13.63 11.33
C ALA A 92 15.30 13.96 12.81
N GLY A 93 14.76 15.14 13.12
CA GLY A 93 14.39 15.52 14.49
C GLY A 93 13.19 14.76 15.07
N GLN A 94 12.40 14.08 14.22
CA GLN A 94 11.18 13.37 14.62
C GLN A 94 11.27 11.85 14.46
N LEU A 95 12.31 11.34 13.79
CA LEU A 95 12.54 9.92 13.55
C LEU A 95 14.00 9.55 13.84
N PRO A 96 14.31 9.04 15.05
CA PRO A 96 15.70 8.79 15.48
C PRO A 96 16.43 7.77 14.61
N ARG A 97 15.69 6.90 13.90
CA ARG A 97 16.22 5.89 12.97
C ARG A 97 15.48 5.88 11.63
N LYS A 98 15.30 7.07 11.02
CA LYS A 98 14.84 7.34 9.64
C LYS A 98 14.06 6.18 8.97
N ASN A 99 14.75 5.37 8.17
CA ASN A 99 14.16 4.23 7.43
C ASN A 99 14.26 2.89 8.16
N ALA A 100 15.22 2.71 9.07
CA ALA A 100 15.46 1.42 9.70
C ALA A 100 14.25 0.98 10.53
N ASP A 101 13.59 1.95 11.16
CA ASP A 101 12.36 1.75 11.91
C ASP A 101 11.17 1.33 11.04
N VAL A 102 10.98 2.01 9.91
CA VAL A 102 9.92 1.68 8.94
C VAL A 102 10.19 0.29 8.36
N MET A 103 11.44 0.01 7.98
CA MET A 103 11.86 -1.29 7.45
C MET A 103 11.65 -2.42 8.45
N ALA A 104 12.05 -2.23 9.72
CA ALA A 104 11.88 -3.24 10.76
C ALA A 104 10.39 -3.54 11.02
N GLN A 105 9.57 -2.49 11.12
CA GLN A 105 8.13 -2.65 11.34
C GLN A 105 7.42 -3.28 10.13
N ALA A 106 7.75 -2.85 8.91
CA ALA A 106 7.19 -3.43 7.68
C ALA A 106 7.57 -4.92 7.54
N THR A 107 8.81 -5.28 7.87
CA THR A 107 9.28 -6.68 7.85
C THR A 107 8.49 -7.53 8.87
N ARG A 108 8.28 -7.01 10.08
CA ARG A 108 7.50 -7.70 11.12
C ARG A 108 6.07 -7.92 10.67
N ASP A 109 5.41 -6.86 10.17
CA ASP A 109 4.02 -6.96 9.75
C ASP A 109 3.87 -7.89 8.56
N ALA A 110 4.75 -7.81 7.55
CA ALA A 110 4.73 -8.70 6.39
C ALA A 110 4.79 -10.19 6.78
N ARG A 111 5.58 -10.54 7.80
CA ARG A 111 5.80 -11.92 8.24
C ARG A 111 4.73 -12.50 9.17
N GLY A 112 4.03 -11.66 9.95
CA GLY A 112 3.30 -12.22 11.09
C GLY A 112 2.19 -11.37 11.69
N LEU A 113 1.72 -10.32 11.01
CA LEU A 113 0.55 -9.59 11.49
C LEU A 113 -0.71 -10.46 11.37
N ALA A 114 -1.21 -11.01 12.48
CA ALA A 114 -2.46 -11.76 12.53
C ALA A 114 -3.63 -10.85 12.96
N ALA A 115 -4.84 -11.14 12.47
CA ALA A 115 -6.04 -10.52 13.01
C ALA A 115 -6.43 -11.15 14.37
N GLN A 116 -6.91 -10.33 15.30
CA GLN A 116 -7.52 -10.77 16.55
C GLN A 116 -8.93 -11.32 16.31
N ASN A 117 -9.66 -10.76 15.36
CA ASN A 117 -10.96 -11.27 14.90
C ASN A 117 -10.83 -11.94 13.53
N ALA A 118 -11.35 -13.16 13.37
CA ALA A 118 -11.31 -13.91 12.11
C ALA A 118 -11.93 -13.13 10.92
N VAL A 119 -12.96 -12.32 11.17
CA VAL A 119 -13.61 -11.46 10.17
C VAL A 119 -12.73 -10.29 9.68
N CYS A 120 -11.60 -10.04 10.33
CA CYS A 120 -10.62 -9.00 10.00
C CYS A 120 -9.40 -9.59 9.26
N GLU A 121 -9.33 -10.90 9.06
CA GLU A 121 -8.16 -11.56 8.48
C GLU A 121 -7.87 -11.10 7.04
N ALA A 122 -8.91 -10.83 6.25
CA ALA A 122 -8.75 -10.23 4.92
C ALA A 122 -8.11 -8.82 4.98
N ALA A 123 -8.46 -8.01 5.99
CA ALA A 123 -7.85 -6.71 6.20
C ALA A 123 -6.39 -6.83 6.68
N ALA A 124 -6.10 -7.79 7.58
CA ALA A 124 -4.75 -8.09 8.03
C ALA A 124 -3.88 -8.57 6.86
N ARG A 125 -4.38 -9.45 6.01
CA ARG A 125 -3.72 -9.89 4.77
C ARG A 125 -3.34 -8.72 3.86
N ARG A 126 -4.25 -7.76 3.65
CA ARG A 126 -3.95 -6.55 2.86
C ARG A 126 -2.83 -5.73 3.48
N VAL A 127 -2.78 -5.61 4.81
CA VAL A 127 -1.66 -4.96 5.50
C VAL A 127 -0.36 -5.73 5.27
N ARG A 128 -0.35 -7.06 5.40
CA ARG A 128 0.84 -7.89 5.14
C ARG A 128 1.37 -7.66 3.72
N CYS A 129 0.50 -7.67 2.71
CA CYS A 129 0.87 -7.40 1.32
C CYS A 129 1.41 -5.98 1.09
N ALA A 130 0.80 -4.97 1.70
CA ALA A 130 1.28 -3.59 1.59
C ALA A 130 2.62 -3.40 2.33
N ALA A 131 2.80 -4.02 3.49
CA ALA A 131 4.05 -4.01 4.24
C ALA A 131 5.18 -4.70 3.45
N PHE A 132 4.88 -5.85 2.84
CA PHE A 132 5.80 -6.56 1.95
C PHE A 132 6.22 -5.69 0.75
N SER A 133 5.26 -5.07 0.07
CA SER A 133 5.53 -4.21 -1.09
C SER A 133 6.34 -2.97 -0.69
N CYS A 134 6.03 -2.38 0.46
CA CYS A 134 6.75 -1.25 1.03
C CYS A 134 8.21 -1.63 1.36
N VAL A 135 8.45 -2.77 2.03
CA VAL A 135 9.81 -3.19 2.38
C VAL A 135 10.62 -3.52 1.13
N ALA A 136 10.01 -4.18 0.14
CA ALA A 136 10.68 -4.47 -1.12
C ALA A 136 11.10 -3.21 -1.86
N THR A 137 10.22 -2.21 -1.90
CA THR A 137 10.51 -0.91 -2.50
C THR A 137 11.61 -0.18 -1.74
N LEU A 138 11.55 -0.19 -0.40
CA LEU A 138 12.54 0.46 0.45
C LEU A 138 13.92 -0.19 0.29
N VAL A 139 14.01 -1.52 0.28
CA VAL A 139 15.26 -2.25 0.03
C VAL A 139 15.80 -1.90 -1.35
N ARG A 140 14.95 -1.94 -2.39
CA ARG A 140 15.34 -1.59 -3.77
C ARG A 140 15.93 -0.18 -3.88
N CYS A 141 15.36 0.79 -3.18
CA CYS A 141 15.74 2.20 -3.31
C CYS A 141 16.87 2.62 -2.36
N THR A 142 17.09 1.90 -1.26
CA THR A 142 18.07 2.29 -0.21
C THR A 142 19.27 1.36 -0.08
N GLN A 143 19.12 0.08 -0.45
CA GLN A 143 20.16 -0.94 -0.28
C GLN A 143 20.73 -1.36 -1.63
N ALA A 144 22.03 -1.19 -1.82
CA ALA A 144 22.72 -1.63 -3.02
C ALA A 144 23.13 -3.12 -2.97
N THR A 145 23.00 -3.78 -1.80
CA THR A 145 23.55 -5.12 -1.57
C THR A 145 22.46 -6.20 -1.56
N PRO A 146 22.60 -7.30 -2.33
CA PRO A 146 21.62 -8.39 -2.39
C PRO A 146 21.24 -9.02 -1.05
N LYS A 147 22.15 -9.03 -0.07
CA LYS A 147 21.92 -9.60 1.27
C LYS A 147 20.71 -9.01 2.01
N PHE A 148 20.36 -7.76 1.73
CA PHE A 148 19.22 -7.09 2.38
C PHE A 148 17.87 -7.56 1.81
N TYR A 149 17.85 -8.08 0.58
CA TYR A 149 16.65 -8.74 0.04
C TYR A 149 16.38 -10.04 0.79
N ALA A 150 17.38 -10.87 1.04
CA ALA A 150 17.19 -12.14 1.75
C ALA A 150 16.67 -11.94 3.20
N VAL A 151 17.08 -10.87 3.88
CA VAL A 151 16.63 -10.58 5.26
C VAL A 151 15.18 -10.11 5.32
N ALA A 152 14.71 -9.37 4.31
CA ALA A 152 13.36 -8.79 4.28
C ALA A 152 12.34 -9.63 3.48
N ILE A 153 12.82 -10.35 2.46
CA ILE A 153 12.09 -11.08 1.43
C ILE A 153 12.79 -12.42 1.24
N ASP A 154 12.71 -13.29 2.25
CA ASP A 154 13.21 -14.64 2.10
C ASP A 154 12.19 -15.46 1.31
N SER A 155 12.54 -15.82 0.07
CA SER A 155 11.71 -16.66 -0.77
C SER A 155 11.43 -18.05 -0.19
N LYS A 156 12.21 -18.50 0.80
CA LYS A 156 12.07 -19.81 1.45
C LYS A 156 11.22 -19.79 2.73
N ASP A 157 10.70 -18.63 3.12
CA ASP A 157 9.84 -18.51 4.28
C ASP A 157 8.39 -18.85 3.90
N ASP A 158 8.00 -20.12 4.05
CA ASP A 158 6.65 -20.59 3.74
C ASP A 158 5.57 -19.85 4.56
N ARG A 159 5.91 -19.39 5.77
CA ARG A 159 4.98 -18.65 6.64
C ARG A 159 4.70 -17.26 6.08
N LEU A 160 5.71 -16.62 5.50
CA LEU A 160 5.56 -15.36 4.78
C LEU A 160 4.56 -15.52 3.63
N TRP A 161 4.76 -16.51 2.76
CA TRP A 161 3.90 -16.68 1.58
C TRP A 161 2.47 -17.09 1.93
N ALA A 162 2.27 -17.96 2.92
CA ALA A 162 0.95 -18.36 3.40
C ALA A 162 0.13 -17.16 3.94
N GLY A 163 0.82 -16.19 4.55
CA GLY A 163 0.22 -14.95 5.04
C GLY A 163 -0.13 -13.94 3.95
N LEU A 164 0.57 -13.96 2.80
CA LEU A 164 0.42 -12.98 1.71
C LEU A 164 -0.58 -13.43 0.65
N VAL A 165 -0.51 -14.69 0.23
CA VAL A 165 -1.35 -15.25 -0.84
C VAL A 165 -2.60 -15.86 -0.22
N ASP A 166 -3.76 -15.56 -0.78
CA ASP A 166 -5.00 -16.22 -0.39
C ASP A 166 -5.18 -17.53 -1.16
N PRO A 167 -4.99 -18.70 -0.54
CA PRO A 167 -5.13 -19.98 -1.24
C PRO A 167 -6.60 -20.32 -1.54
N ALA A 168 -7.56 -19.62 -0.92
CA ALA A 168 -8.98 -19.84 -1.12
C ALA A 168 -9.56 -18.96 -2.25
N LEU A 169 -8.75 -18.06 -2.82
CA LEU A 169 -9.20 -17.22 -3.93
C LEU A 169 -9.38 -18.12 -5.18
N PRO A 170 -10.55 -18.12 -5.82
CA PRO A 170 -10.74 -18.85 -7.07
C PRO A 170 -9.70 -18.38 -8.09
N THR A 171 -8.97 -19.33 -8.67
CA THR A 171 -7.98 -19.08 -9.74
C THR A 171 -8.55 -19.35 -11.12
N ASP A 172 -9.88 -19.45 -11.20
CA ASP A 172 -10.61 -19.46 -12.45
C ASP A 172 -10.44 -18.08 -13.10
N PHE A 173 -9.31 -17.91 -13.79
CA PHE A 173 -9.16 -16.86 -14.76
C PHE A 173 -10.17 -17.19 -15.84
N ASP A 174 -11.36 -16.58 -15.77
CA ASP A 174 -12.25 -16.48 -16.91
C ASP A 174 -11.43 -15.82 -18.02
N VAL A 175 -10.81 -16.66 -18.85
CA VAL A 175 -10.19 -16.22 -20.09
C VAL A 175 -11.37 -15.82 -20.96
N ALA A 176 -11.83 -14.58 -20.78
CA ALA A 176 -12.77 -13.97 -21.70
C ALA A 176 -12.13 -14.18 -23.08
N PRO A 177 -12.78 -14.92 -24.00
CA PRO A 177 -12.21 -15.15 -25.31
C PRO A 177 -11.87 -13.79 -25.91
N ALA A 178 -10.68 -13.65 -26.50
CA ALA A 178 -10.07 -12.38 -26.90
C ALA A 178 -11.02 -11.42 -27.66
N TYR A 179 -12.07 -11.96 -28.27
CA TYR A 179 -13.16 -11.25 -28.96
C TYR A 179 -14.12 -10.44 -28.07
N ALA A 180 -14.22 -10.71 -26.77
CA ALA A 180 -15.05 -9.93 -25.85
C ALA A 180 -14.52 -8.49 -25.68
N GLY A 181 -13.20 -8.32 -25.70
CA GLY A 181 -12.54 -7.03 -25.61
C GLY A 181 -12.67 -6.17 -26.87
N GLU A 182 -12.83 -6.79 -28.05
CA GLU A 182 -13.12 -6.07 -29.31
C GLU A 182 -14.58 -5.63 -29.36
N ALA A 183 -15.52 -6.49 -28.97
CA ALA A 183 -16.93 -6.13 -28.88
C ALA A 183 -17.18 -4.98 -27.90
N ALA A 184 -16.53 -5.02 -26.72
CA ALA A 184 -16.64 -3.94 -25.72
C ALA A 184 -16.01 -2.62 -26.21
N ARG A 185 -14.85 -2.67 -26.88
CA ARG A 185 -14.20 -1.48 -27.46
C ARG A 185 -15.01 -0.91 -28.63
N GLY A 186 -15.58 -1.76 -29.47
CA GLY A 186 -16.50 -1.38 -30.55
C GLY A 186 -17.76 -0.70 -30.01
N ALA A 187 -18.37 -1.26 -28.97
CA ALA A 187 -19.55 -0.67 -28.33
C ALA A 187 -19.25 0.69 -27.68
N ALA A 188 -18.08 0.84 -27.03
CA ALA A 188 -17.65 2.12 -26.47
C ALA A 188 -17.39 3.18 -27.55
N ARG A 189 -16.73 2.80 -28.65
CA ARG A 189 -16.48 3.69 -29.80
C ARG A 189 -17.77 4.14 -30.49
N ALA A 190 -18.72 3.23 -30.70
CA ALA A 190 -20.03 3.54 -31.27
C ALA A 190 -20.91 4.43 -30.37
N ARG A 191 -20.73 4.39 -29.04
CA ARG A 191 -21.37 5.35 -28.12
C ARG A 191 -20.71 6.73 -28.22
N LEU A 192 -19.39 6.77 -28.33
CA LEU A 192 -18.62 8.00 -28.45
C LEU A 192 -18.93 8.75 -29.75
N GLU A 193 -19.03 8.04 -30.87
CA GLU A 193 -19.37 8.64 -32.17
C GLU A 193 -20.81 9.17 -32.21
N ARG A 194 -21.77 8.46 -31.60
CA ARG A 194 -23.14 8.95 -31.44
C ARG A 194 -23.21 10.21 -30.57
N ALA A 195 -22.49 10.24 -29.45
CA ALA A 195 -22.42 11.42 -28.59
C ALA A 195 -21.76 12.61 -29.32
N ARG A 196 -20.73 12.36 -30.15
CA ARG A 196 -20.07 13.39 -30.94
C ARG A 196 -20.96 13.94 -32.05
N ALA A 197 -21.71 13.10 -32.74
CA ALA A 197 -22.67 13.51 -33.76
C ALA A 197 -23.80 14.38 -33.18
N ALA A 198 -24.26 14.08 -31.95
CA ALA A 198 -25.27 14.87 -31.26
C ALA A 198 -24.76 16.25 -30.75
N LEU A 199 -23.45 16.48 -30.77
CA LEU A 199 -22.80 17.71 -30.28
C LEU A 199 -22.26 18.60 -31.42
N GLN A 200 -22.42 18.19 -32.68
CA GLN A 200 -22.12 19.04 -33.83
C GLN A 200 -23.42 19.74 -34.27
N PRO A 201 -23.41 21.07 -34.48
CA PRO A 201 -24.60 21.86 -34.81
C PRO A 201 -25.15 21.55 -36.21
#